data_AF-V4AND8-F1
#
_entry.id   AF-V4AND8-F1
#
_cell.length_a   1.000
_cell.length_b   1.000
_cell.length_c   1.000
_cell.angle_alpha   90.00
_cell.angle_beta   90.00
_cell.angle_gamma   90.00
#
_symmetry.space_group_name_H-M   'P 1'
#
loop_
_entity.id
_entity.type
_entity.pdbx_description
1 polymer ?
#
loop_
_entity_poly.entity_id
_entity_poly.type
_entity_poly.pdbx_seq_one_letter_code
_entity_poly.pdbx_strand_id
1 'polypeptide(L)'
;MVIHVCDEAKDLKKDFFCPRDLLVKEMKYFAEYLSSDAQRWEEVDISVHCDVQIFDWLMKYAKRHLSQSDIERPKLEPGNVVSILISSDFLKMDSLVQECIEFCYKNISAIVSTNCNMNCINDTLLSRIADLFSHTEGDEILDRKDKFKSKLFSKKLEKLFDRNYNSPDSLGSASSLHRCSVCKRLLTDTMKKRVKCMPSRMTIDKHGNLTYSHLRDTSFDVNEYLIDLKSQLKTWKDVYWRVWGTINTLPCSRCSEIFPLVEFGHCKYHPEAPRYDNSILEGGSCIGNYPCCHQNTLRFDPTQQNKGCRVKDHIVYINENTSSSSPDVTLQQHQKVYDDLLAHREIICVPYQRPTE
;
A
#
# COMPACT_ATOMS: atom_id res chain seq x y z
N MET A 1 21.72 -39.28 -15.74
CA MET A 1 20.35 -39.68 -15.36
C MET A 1 19.39 -39.19 -16.44
N VAL A 2 18.35 -39.97 -16.72
CA VAL A 2 17.30 -39.62 -17.70
C VAL A 2 16.09 -39.10 -16.93
N ILE A 3 15.48 -38.02 -17.43
CA ILE A 3 14.25 -37.45 -16.89
C ILE A 3 13.22 -37.47 -18.02
N HIS A 4 12.13 -38.18 -17.81
CA HIS A 4 11.05 -38.33 -18.76
C HIS A 4 10.02 -37.23 -18.52
N VAL A 5 9.86 -36.30 -19.45
CA VAL A 5 8.90 -35.20 -19.31
C VAL A 5 7.68 -35.45 -20.18
N CYS A 6 6.51 -35.50 -19.56
CA CYS A 6 5.22 -35.70 -20.21
C CYS A 6 4.40 -34.41 -20.17
N ASP A 7 4.15 -33.81 -21.33
CA ASP A 7 3.21 -32.70 -21.51
C ASP A 7 1.86 -33.26 -21.96
N GLU A 8 0.96 -33.45 -21.00
CA GLU A 8 -0.38 -33.99 -21.24
C GLU A 8 -1.26 -33.05 -22.07
N ALA A 9 -1.00 -31.74 -22.00
CA ALA A 9 -1.81 -30.74 -22.71
C ALA A 9 -1.49 -30.71 -24.21
N LYS A 10 -0.22 -30.97 -24.57
CA LYS A 10 0.25 -31.01 -25.97
C LYS A 10 0.43 -32.43 -26.50
N ASP A 11 0.20 -33.45 -25.67
CA ASP A 11 0.48 -34.87 -25.95
C ASP A 11 1.93 -35.10 -26.43
N LEU A 12 2.88 -34.47 -25.73
CA LEU A 12 4.31 -34.56 -26.04
C LEU A 12 5.07 -35.28 -24.94
N LYS A 13 6.01 -36.15 -25.33
CA LYS A 13 6.96 -36.77 -24.41
C LYS A 13 8.39 -36.50 -24.88
N LYS A 14 9.25 -36.07 -23.96
CA LYS A 14 10.66 -35.78 -24.28
C LYS A 14 11.56 -36.17 -23.11
N ASP A 15 12.66 -36.83 -23.45
CA ASP A 15 13.66 -37.26 -22.48
C ASP A 15 14.78 -36.24 -22.37
N PHE A 16 15.17 -35.94 -21.14
CA PHE A 16 16.25 -35.00 -20.83
C PHE A 16 17.36 -35.70 -20.06
N PHE A 17 18.59 -35.54 -20.53
CA PHE A 17 19.78 -36.09 -19.88
C PHE A 17 20.46 -35.02 -19.03
N CYS A 18 20.63 -35.28 -17.73
CA CYS A 18 21.35 -34.39 -16.81
C CYS A 18 22.26 -35.17 -15.86
N PRO A 19 23.49 -34.70 -15.59
CA PRO A 19 24.30 -35.21 -14.49
C PRO A 19 23.59 -35.00 -13.15
N ARG A 20 23.67 -35.99 -12.26
CA ARG A 20 22.99 -35.97 -10.94
C ARG A 20 23.47 -34.81 -10.08
N ASP A 21 24.79 -34.62 -10.00
CA ASP A 21 25.38 -33.58 -9.15
C ASP A 21 24.92 -32.18 -9.57
N LEU A 22 24.76 -31.96 -10.88
CA LEU A 22 24.21 -30.72 -11.40
C LEU A 22 22.71 -30.58 -11.06
N LEU A 23 21.93 -31.64 -11.26
CA LEU A 23 20.49 -31.62 -11.00
C LEU A 23 20.19 -31.34 -9.52
N VAL A 24 20.85 -32.04 -8.60
CA VAL A 24 20.67 -31.87 -7.15
C VAL A 24 21.14 -30.49 -6.69
N LYS A 25 22.20 -29.97 -7.31
CA LYS A 25 22.75 -28.65 -6.99
C LYS A 25 21.83 -27.51 -7.46
N GLU A 26 21.33 -27.58 -8.69
CA GLU A 26 20.54 -26.50 -9.30
C GLU A 26 19.03 -26.61 -8.99
N MET A 27 18.50 -27.82 -8.84
CA MET A 27 17.08 -28.13 -8.58
C MET A 27 16.94 -28.89 -7.26
N LYS A 28 16.94 -28.16 -6.15
CA LYS A 28 16.99 -28.72 -4.79
C LYS A 28 15.79 -29.60 -4.45
N TYR A 29 14.67 -29.48 -5.16
CA TYR A 29 13.54 -30.41 -5.02
C TYR A 29 13.98 -31.87 -5.17
N PHE A 30 14.81 -32.18 -6.17
CA PHE A 30 15.30 -33.54 -6.39
C PHE A 30 16.31 -33.99 -5.33
N ALA A 31 16.95 -33.07 -4.61
CA ALA A 31 17.88 -33.41 -3.54
C ALA A 31 17.20 -34.25 -2.44
N GLU A 32 15.93 -33.96 -2.13
CA GLU A 32 15.17 -34.65 -1.08
C GLU A 32 14.84 -36.10 -1.43
N TYR A 33 14.74 -36.42 -2.73
CA TYR A 33 14.40 -37.77 -3.21
C TYR A 33 15.62 -38.59 -3.62
N LEU A 34 16.72 -37.94 -3.99
CA LEU A 34 17.92 -38.60 -4.51
C LEU A 34 19.04 -38.77 -3.46
N SER A 35 18.81 -38.40 -2.20
CA SER A 35 19.83 -38.36 -1.13
C SER A 35 19.92 -39.64 -0.28
N SER A 36 19.23 -40.73 -0.65
CA SER A 36 19.25 -42.00 0.09
C SER A 36 19.79 -43.15 -0.78
N ASP A 37 20.96 -43.68 -0.42
CA ASP A 37 21.60 -44.93 -0.89
C ASP A 37 22.03 -45.08 -2.35
N ALA A 38 23.35 -45.00 -2.59
CA ALA A 38 24.12 -45.27 -3.82
C ALA A 38 23.71 -46.50 -4.66
N GLN A 39 23.07 -47.49 -4.05
CA GLN A 39 22.73 -48.77 -4.67
C GLN A 39 21.31 -48.85 -5.26
N ARG A 40 20.41 -47.89 -4.97
CA ARG A 40 19.06 -47.84 -5.58
C ARG A 40 19.03 -47.17 -6.97
N TRP A 41 20.18 -46.90 -7.57
CA TRP A 41 20.36 -45.79 -8.53
C TRP A 41 20.12 -46.16 -9.99
N GLU A 42 20.21 -47.44 -10.34
CA GLU A 42 19.89 -47.91 -11.69
C GLU A 42 18.38 -48.06 -11.93
N GLU A 43 17.55 -47.93 -10.87
CA GLU A 43 16.10 -48.15 -10.92
C GLU A 43 15.25 -46.87 -10.74
N VAL A 44 15.84 -45.70 -10.49
CA VAL A 44 15.05 -44.46 -10.30
C VAL A 44 14.72 -43.84 -11.66
N ASP A 45 13.52 -44.14 -12.14
CA ASP A 45 12.88 -43.46 -13.26
C ASP A 45 12.23 -42.15 -12.77
N ILE A 46 12.75 -41.01 -13.22
CA ILE A 46 12.16 -39.69 -12.92
C ILE A 46 11.24 -39.30 -14.06
N SER A 47 9.94 -39.36 -13.80
CA SER A 47 8.90 -38.84 -14.70
C SER A 47 8.31 -37.54 -14.15
N VAL A 48 8.29 -36.49 -14.97
CA VAL A 48 7.76 -35.15 -14.62
C VAL A 48 6.64 -34.79 -15.58
N HIS A 49 5.49 -34.38 -15.03
CA HIS A 49 4.34 -33.96 -15.83
C HIS A 49 4.29 -32.43 -15.90
N CYS A 50 4.76 -31.84 -16.99
CA CYS A 50 4.78 -30.39 -17.19
C CYS A 50 4.94 -30.00 -18.67
N ASP A 51 4.87 -28.70 -18.97
CA ASP A 51 5.12 -28.18 -20.31
C ASP A 51 6.59 -28.47 -20.72
N VAL A 52 6.74 -29.28 -21.78
CA VAL A 52 8.06 -29.72 -22.27
C VAL A 52 8.95 -28.54 -22.67
N GLN A 53 8.39 -27.43 -23.17
CA GLN A 53 9.16 -26.26 -23.58
C GLN A 53 9.69 -25.49 -22.35
N ILE A 54 8.89 -25.40 -21.29
CA ILE A 54 9.33 -24.78 -20.03
C ILE A 54 10.42 -25.64 -19.39
N PHE A 55 10.26 -26.96 -19.37
CA PHE A 55 11.28 -27.85 -18.82
C PHE A 55 12.59 -27.80 -19.63
N ASP A 56 12.50 -27.73 -20.97
CA ASP A 56 13.66 -27.54 -21.85
C ASP A 56 14.42 -26.24 -21.51
N TRP A 57 13.69 -25.15 -21.28
CA TRP A 57 14.25 -23.87 -20.84
C TRP A 57 14.96 -24.01 -19.48
N LEU A 58 14.33 -24.66 -18.50
CA LEU A 58 14.91 -24.88 -17.17
C LEU A 58 16.17 -25.74 -17.24
N MET A 59 16.18 -26.76 -18.11
CA MET A 59 17.33 -27.63 -18.30
C MET A 59 18.51 -26.88 -18.95
N LYS A 60 18.25 -26.02 -19.94
CA LYS A 60 19.26 -25.10 -20.50
C LYS A 60 19.81 -24.16 -19.44
N TYR A 61 18.94 -23.62 -18.57
CA TYR A 61 19.37 -22.76 -17.46
C TYR A 61 20.23 -23.52 -16.44
N ALA A 62 19.85 -24.74 -16.04
CA ALA A 62 20.65 -25.55 -15.11
C ALA A 62 22.04 -25.86 -15.66
N LYS A 63 22.15 -26.08 -16.98
CA LYS A 63 23.42 -26.34 -17.68
C LYS A 63 24.24 -25.10 -18.04
N ARG A 64 23.78 -23.89 -17.70
CA ARG A 64 24.43 -22.62 -18.08
C ARG A 64 25.91 -22.51 -17.71
N HIS A 65 26.33 -23.17 -16.63
CA HIS A 65 27.72 -23.13 -16.16
C HIS A 65 28.64 -24.15 -16.86
N LEU A 66 28.07 -25.08 -17.63
CA LEU A 66 28.83 -26.11 -18.36
C LEU A 66 29.21 -25.66 -19.77
N SER A 67 28.40 -24.79 -20.38
CA SER A 67 28.65 -24.25 -21.72
C SER A 67 29.54 -23.00 -21.63
N GLN A 68 30.69 -23.02 -22.29
CA GLN A 68 31.65 -21.89 -22.32
C GLN A 68 31.21 -20.72 -23.23
N SER A 69 30.04 -20.82 -23.87
CA SER A 69 29.49 -19.80 -24.77
C SER A 69 28.24 -19.15 -24.18
N ASP A 70 28.24 -17.81 -24.08
CA ASP A 70 27.07 -17.01 -23.65
C ASP A 70 25.84 -17.15 -24.58
N ILE A 71 26.03 -17.76 -25.75
CA ILE A 71 25.01 -17.94 -26.79
C ILE A 71 23.91 -18.93 -26.36
N GLU A 72 24.20 -19.87 -25.44
CA GLU A 72 23.22 -20.88 -25.02
C GLU A 72 22.37 -20.49 -23.81
N ARG A 73 22.62 -19.34 -23.17
CA ARG A 73 21.83 -18.95 -21.98
C ARG A 73 20.39 -18.62 -22.39
N PRO A 74 19.39 -19.34 -21.86
CA PRO A 74 18.02 -19.08 -22.22
C PRO A 74 17.57 -17.72 -21.65
N LYS A 75 16.81 -16.95 -22.43
CA LYS A 75 16.36 -15.61 -22.06
C LYS A 75 14.93 -15.65 -21.51
N LEU A 76 14.66 -14.83 -20.49
CA LEU A 76 13.32 -14.61 -19.97
C LEU A 76 12.54 -13.70 -20.91
N GLU A 77 11.29 -14.07 -21.17
CA GLU A 77 10.37 -13.32 -22.03
C GLU A 77 9.03 -13.09 -21.31
N PRO A 78 8.28 -12.03 -21.64
CA PRO A 78 7.00 -11.75 -20.99
C PRO A 78 5.98 -12.90 -21.07
N GLY A 79 6.04 -13.72 -22.12
CA GLY A 79 5.13 -14.85 -22.33
C GLY A 79 5.47 -16.11 -21.53
N ASN A 80 6.73 -16.29 -21.11
CA ASN A 80 7.18 -17.52 -20.45
C ASN A 80 7.53 -17.33 -18.96
N VAL A 81 7.84 -16.09 -18.53
CA VAL A 81 8.38 -15.83 -17.18
C VAL A 81 7.47 -16.29 -16.05
N VAL A 82 6.15 -16.17 -16.19
CA VAL A 82 5.21 -16.62 -15.14
C VAL A 82 5.26 -18.15 -14.98
N SER A 83 5.28 -18.89 -16.08
CA SER A 83 5.40 -20.35 -16.05
C SER A 83 6.76 -20.79 -15.51
N ILE A 84 7.84 -20.12 -15.93
CA ILE A 84 9.20 -20.38 -15.45
C ILE A 84 9.30 -20.07 -13.95
N LEU A 85 8.73 -18.96 -13.48
CA LEU A 85 8.71 -18.60 -12.06
C LEU A 85 8.03 -19.68 -11.22
N ILE A 86 6.84 -20.15 -11.62
CA ILE A 86 6.11 -21.20 -10.90
C ILE A 86 6.90 -22.52 -10.87
N SER A 87 7.42 -22.94 -12.03
CA SER A 87 8.18 -24.19 -12.12
C SER A 87 9.53 -24.11 -11.38
N SER A 88 10.21 -22.98 -11.42
CA SER A 88 11.49 -22.77 -10.70
C SER A 88 11.30 -22.71 -9.19
N ASP A 89 10.20 -22.12 -8.70
CA ASP A 89 9.83 -22.14 -7.28
C ASP A 89 9.53 -23.57 -6.80
N PHE A 90 8.74 -24.33 -7.58
CA PHE A 90 8.46 -25.74 -7.30
C PHE A 90 9.72 -26.60 -7.23
N LEU A 91 10.63 -26.43 -8.20
CA LEU A 91 11.91 -27.16 -8.25
C LEU A 91 12.97 -26.63 -7.27
N LYS A 92 12.62 -25.60 -6.47
CA LYS A 92 13.50 -24.96 -5.48
C LYS A 92 14.80 -24.40 -6.10
N MET A 93 14.66 -23.69 -7.22
CA MET A 93 15.75 -23.04 -7.97
C MET A 93 15.90 -21.56 -7.55
N ASP A 94 16.38 -21.29 -6.35
CA ASP A 94 16.31 -19.96 -5.70
C ASP A 94 16.86 -18.80 -6.54
N SER A 95 18.01 -18.99 -7.22
CA SER A 95 18.64 -17.97 -8.06
C SER A 95 17.73 -17.57 -9.24
N LEU A 96 17.11 -18.58 -9.87
CA LEU A 96 16.22 -18.35 -11.00
C LEU A 96 14.91 -17.69 -10.56
N VAL A 97 14.38 -18.08 -9.40
CA VAL A 97 13.20 -17.45 -8.81
C VAL A 97 13.44 -15.96 -8.61
N GLN A 98 14.62 -15.59 -8.09
CA GLN A 98 14.99 -14.19 -7.92
C GLN A 98 15.12 -13.44 -9.25
N GLU A 99 15.80 -14.03 -10.25
CA GLU A 99 15.88 -13.46 -11.62
C GLU A 99 14.48 -13.25 -12.23
N CYS A 100 13.56 -14.20 -12.04
CA CYS A 100 12.19 -14.10 -12.53
C CYS A 100 11.39 -13.00 -11.82
N ILE A 101 11.53 -12.86 -10.50
CA ILE A 101 10.87 -11.80 -9.73
C ILE A 101 11.34 -10.41 -10.19
N GLU A 102 12.65 -10.24 -10.39
CA GLU A 102 13.21 -8.99 -10.90
C GLU A 102 12.77 -8.69 -12.34
N PHE A 103 12.68 -9.72 -13.19
CA PHE A 103 12.14 -9.56 -14.53
C PHE A 103 10.65 -9.17 -14.51
N CYS A 104 9.87 -9.80 -13.61
CA CYS A 104 8.47 -9.45 -13.38
C CYS A 104 8.32 -7.99 -12.98
N TYR A 105 9.12 -7.52 -12.01
CA TYR A 105 9.11 -6.11 -11.59
C TYR A 105 9.34 -5.15 -12.77
N LYS A 106 10.37 -5.40 -13.58
CA LYS A 106 10.75 -4.52 -14.71
C LYS A 106 9.77 -4.54 -15.88
N ASN A 107 9.08 -5.66 -16.12
CA ASN A 107 8.29 -5.89 -17.33
C ASN A 107 6.82 -6.21 -17.07
N ILE A 108 6.28 -5.90 -15.89
CA ILE A 108 4.95 -6.36 -15.45
C ILE A 108 3.83 -5.97 -16.44
N SER A 109 3.85 -4.74 -16.96
CA SER A 109 2.86 -4.24 -17.93
C SER A 109 2.86 -5.06 -19.23
N ALA A 110 4.03 -5.50 -19.69
CA ALA A 110 4.14 -6.38 -20.85
C ALA A 110 3.65 -7.80 -20.51
N ILE A 111 3.98 -8.31 -19.33
CA ILE A 111 3.57 -9.65 -18.86
C ILE A 111 2.05 -9.76 -18.77
N VAL A 112 1.37 -8.82 -18.11
CA VAL A 112 -0.09 -8.85 -17.96
C VAL A 112 -0.84 -8.70 -19.29
N SER A 113 -0.19 -8.11 -20.29
CA SER A 113 -0.71 -7.99 -21.66
C SER A 113 -0.69 -9.32 -22.43
N THR A 114 0.13 -10.28 -22.01
CA THR A 114 0.15 -11.65 -22.57
C THR A 114 -1.01 -12.50 -22.04
N ASN A 115 -1.16 -13.73 -22.55
CA ASN A 115 -2.15 -14.70 -22.06
C ASN A 115 -1.71 -15.44 -20.78
N CYS A 116 -0.81 -14.87 -19.99
CA CYS A 116 -0.37 -15.46 -18.73
C CYS A 116 -1.53 -15.63 -17.72
N ASN A 117 -1.43 -16.69 -16.91
CA ASN A 117 -2.33 -16.96 -15.78
C ASN A 117 -1.65 -16.58 -14.45
N MET A 118 -1.85 -15.33 -14.02
CA MET A 118 -1.33 -14.80 -12.76
C MET A 118 -2.03 -15.40 -11.52
N ASN A 119 -3.06 -16.23 -11.67
CA ASN A 119 -3.71 -16.89 -10.53
C ASN A 119 -2.91 -18.10 -10.02
N CYS A 120 -1.98 -18.61 -10.80
CA CYS A 120 -1.14 -19.74 -10.40
C CYS A 120 0.08 -19.33 -9.55
N ILE A 121 0.37 -18.04 -9.44
CA ILE A 121 1.43 -17.54 -8.56
C ILE A 121 0.94 -17.64 -7.11
N ASN A 122 1.69 -18.33 -6.27
CA ASN A 122 1.36 -18.46 -4.85
C ASN A 122 1.50 -17.11 -4.10
N ASP A 123 0.89 -17.07 -2.92
CA ASP A 123 0.80 -15.85 -2.11
C ASP A 123 2.18 -15.28 -1.70
N THR A 124 3.14 -16.19 -1.44
CA THR A 124 4.50 -15.84 -1.03
C THR A 124 5.27 -15.16 -2.16
N LEU A 125 5.23 -15.70 -3.37
CA LEU A 125 5.85 -15.12 -4.55
C LEU A 125 5.18 -13.80 -4.93
N LEU A 126 3.85 -13.75 -4.88
CA LEU A 126 3.10 -12.52 -5.14
C LEU A 126 3.50 -11.41 -4.16
N SER A 127 3.66 -11.73 -2.88
CA SER A 127 4.12 -10.78 -1.86
C SER A 127 5.54 -10.30 -2.14
N ARG A 128 6.47 -11.20 -2.53
CA ARG A 128 7.84 -10.82 -2.92
C ARG A 128 7.88 -9.89 -4.13
N ILE A 129 7.03 -10.12 -5.14
CA ILE A 129 6.93 -9.22 -6.28
C ILE A 129 6.33 -7.87 -5.85
N ALA A 130 5.26 -7.90 -5.04
CA ALA A 130 4.58 -6.70 -4.56
C ALA A 130 5.50 -5.77 -3.74
N ASP A 131 6.46 -6.36 -3.02
CA ASP A 131 7.43 -5.65 -2.18
C ASP A 131 8.46 -4.83 -2.95
N LEU A 132 8.67 -5.16 -4.22
CA LEU A 132 9.56 -4.39 -5.09
C LEU A 132 8.92 -3.10 -5.60
N PHE A 133 7.59 -3.05 -5.66
CA PHE A 133 6.88 -1.86 -6.14
C PHE A 133 6.68 -0.87 -5.00
N SER A 134 6.86 0.42 -5.28
CA SER A 134 6.20 1.49 -4.54
C SER A 134 4.71 1.56 -4.88
N HIS A 135 3.91 2.26 -4.08
CA HIS A 135 2.49 2.49 -4.40
C HIS A 135 2.27 3.34 -5.66
N THR A 136 3.20 4.24 -6.01
CA THR A 136 3.15 5.08 -7.21
C THR A 136 3.46 4.26 -8.45
N GLU A 137 4.57 3.51 -8.47
CA GLU A 137 4.91 2.58 -9.55
C GLU A 137 3.80 1.54 -9.76
N GLY A 138 3.19 1.07 -8.66
CA GLY A 138 2.05 0.17 -8.72
C GLY A 138 0.82 0.75 -9.42
N ASP A 139 0.58 2.06 -9.31
CA ASP A 139 -0.51 2.71 -10.03
C ASP A 139 -0.20 2.97 -11.50
N GLU A 140 1.07 3.13 -11.86
CA GLU A 140 1.48 3.31 -13.27
C GLU A 140 1.39 2.01 -14.11
N ILE A 141 1.18 0.85 -13.47
CA ILE A 141 1.03 -0.43 -14.17
C ILE A 141 -0.18 -0.42 -15.13
N LEU A 142 0.09 -0.75 -16.39
CA LEU A 142 -0.91 -0.88 -17.45
C LEU A 142 -1.51 -2.28 -17.46
N ASP A 143 -2.56 -2.48 -16.65
CA ASP A 143 -3.24 -3.78 -16.50
C ASP A 143 -4.74 -3.67 -16.83
N ARG A 144 -5.06 -3.68 -18.12
CA ARG A 144 -6.45 -3.52 -18.62
C ARG A 144 -7.38 -4.65 -18.19
N LYS A 145 -6.84 -5.84 -17.90
CA LYS A 145 -7.61 -7.04 -17.54
C LYS A 145 -7.57 -7.34 -16.03
N ASP A 146 -6.99 -6.45 -15.24
CA ASP A 146 -6.82 -6.57 -13.79
C ASP A 146 -6.24 -7.92 -13.33
N LYS A 147 -5.23 -8.43 -14.04
CA LYS A 147 -4.61 -9.73 -13.73
C LYS A 147 -3.69 -9.67 -12.51
N PHE A 148 -3.11 -8.50 -12.24
CA PHE A 148 -2.08 -8.30 -11.23
C PHE A 148 -2.34 -7.06 -10.36
N LYS A 149 -2.79 -5.94 -10.93
CA LYS A 149 -2.85 -4.64 -10.23
C LYS A 149 -3.70 -4.70 -8.96
N SER A 150 -4.90 -5.28 -9.02
CA SER A 150 -5.76 -5.46 -7.85
C SER A 150 -5.15 -6.38 -6.79
N LYS A 151 -4.38 -7.40 -7.18
CA LYS A 151 -3.63 -8.27 -6.25
C LYS A 151 -2.48 -7.53 -5.58
N LEU A 152 -1.74 -6.72 -6.34
CA LEU A 152 -0.68 -5.86 -5.83
C LEU A 152 -1.22 -4.92 -4.74
N PHE A 153 -2.31 -4.23 -5.02
CA PHE A 153 -2.91 -3.30 -4.03
C PHE A 153 -3.55 -4.03 -2.85
N SER A 154 -4.06 -5.25 -3.01
CA SER A 154 -4.46 -6.11 -1.89
C SER A 154 -3.28 -6.40 -0.96
N LYS A 155 -2.12 -6.77 -1.51
CA LYS A 155 -0.90 -7.01 -0.73
C LYS A 155 -0.36 -5.76 -0.06
N LYS A 156 -0.37 -4.63 -0.76
CA LYS A 156 -0.02 -3.34 -0.16
C LYS A 156 -0.96 -2.95 0.97
N LEU A 157 -2.26 -3.21 0.83
CA LEU A 157 -3.25 -2.97 1.88
C LEU A 157 -3.00 -3.86 3.10
N GLU A 158 -2.80 -5.16 2.92
CA GLU A 158 -2.43 -6.09 4.01
C GLU A 158 -1.21 -5.58 4.78
N LYS A 159 -0.19 -5.11 4.08
CA LYS A 159 1.02 -4.55 4.69
C LYS A 159 0.79 -3.28 5.50
N LEU A 160 -0.22 -2.46 5.18
CA LEU A 160 -0.56 -1.30 6.01
C LEU A 160 -1.05 -1.72 7.41
N PHE A 161 -1.62 -2.91 7.55
CA PHE A 161 -2.11 -3.45 8.82
C PHE A 161 -1.05 -4.25 9.60
N ASP A 162 0.08 -4.58 8.97
CA ASP A 162 1.20 -5.23 9.66
C ASP A 162 1.86 -4.25 10.63
N ARG A 163 2.03 -4.70 11.89
CA ARG A 163 2.65 -3.92 12.97
C ARG A 163 4.15 -3.74 12.78
N ASN A 164 4.79 -4.72 12.13
CA ASN A 164 6.25 -4.74 11.99
C ASN A 164 6.71 -4.10 10.68
N TYR A 165 5.77 -3.68 9.83
CA TYR A 165 6.06 -3.09 8.53
C TYR A 165 5.96 -1.57 8.58
N ASN A 166 7.08 -0.91 8.27
CA ASN A 166 7.11 0.54 8.03
C ASN A 166 7.15 0.76 6.51
N SER A 167 6.06 1.30 5.98
CA SER A 167 5.98 1.61 4.56
C SER A 167 6.87 2.82 4.23
N PRO A 168 7.69 2.77 3.17
CA PRO A 168 8.41 3.96 2.68
C PRO A 168 7.47 5.01 2.06
N ASP A 169 6.23 4.62 1.80
CA ASP A 169 5.21 5.36 1.05
C ASP A 169 4.09 5.90 1.97
N SER A 170 4.14 5.62 3.27
CA SER A 170 3.12 6.03 4.23
C SER A 170 3.75 6.39 5.56
N LEU A 171 3.37 7.54 6.12
CA LEU A 171 3.76 7.95 7.47
C LEU A 171 2.92 7.24 8.54
N GLY A 172 1.69 6.84 8.19
CA GLY A 172 0.77 6.12 9.05
C GLY A 172 0.83 4.61 8.88
N SER A 173 0.53 3.88 9.97
CA SER A 173 0.25 2.43 9.97
C SER A 173 -1.21 2.20 10.36
N ALA A 174 -1.89 1.30 9.66
CA ALA A 174 -3.27 0.91 9.92
C ALA A 174 -3.40 -0.17 11.01
N SER A 175 -2.29 -0.67 11.57
CA SER A 175 -2.26 -1.75 12.56
C SER A 175 -3.07 -1.52 13.85
N SER A 176 -3.43 -0.27 14.15
CA SER A 176 -4.24 0.14 15.29
C SER A 176 -5.53 0.87 14.90
N LEU A 177 -5.93 0.78 13.62
CA LEU A 177 -7.09 1.46 13.06
C LEU A 177 -8.37 1.08 13.81
N HIS A 178 -9.12 2.08 14.26
CA HIS A 178 -10.38 1.90 14.96
C HIS A 178 -11.32 3.07 14.67
N ARG A 179 -12.61 2.84 14.86
CA ARG A 179 -13.62 3.89 14.84
C ARG A 179 -13.80 4.47 16.24
N CYS A 180 -13.92 5.79 16.32
CA CYS A 180 -14.33 6.47 17.55
C CYS A 180 -15.85 6.35 17.74
N SER A 181 -16.32 5.88 18.89
CA SER A 181 -17.76 5.71 19.15
C SER A 181 -18.53 7.02 19.22
N VAL A 182 -17.84 8.13 19.49
CA VAL A 182 -18.43 9.48 19.62
C VAL A 182 -18.41 10.25 18.31
N CYS A 183 -17.24 10.55 17.75
CA CYS A 183 -17.13 11.35 16.52
C CYS A 183 -17.24 10.53 15.23
N LYS A 184 -17.34 9.19 15.34
CA LYS A 184 -17.41 8.23 14.22
C LYS A 184 -16.21 8.25 13.25
N ARG A 185 -15.18 9.06 13.51
CA ARG A 185 -13.94 9.10 12.72
C ARG A 185 -13.15 7.80 12.88
N LEU A 186 -12.46 7.42 11.81
CA LEU A 186 -11.46 6.36 11.81
C LEU A 186 -10.11 6.94 12.18
N LEU A 187 -9.45 6.33 13.16
CA LEU A 187 -8.23 6.83 13.76
C LEU A 187 -7.29 5.67 14.10
N THR A 188 -6.00 5.96 14.10
CA THR A 188 -4.96 5.10 14.67
C THR A 188 -4.60 5.58 16.07
N ASP A 189 -3.84 4.80 16.84
CA ASP A 189 -3.39 5.23 18.18
C ASP A 189 -2.46 6.46 18.14
N THR A 190 -1.72 6.66 17.04
CA THR A 190 -0.89 7.85 16.83
C THR A 190 -1.76 9.08 16.54
N MET A 191 -2.79 8.92 15.71
CA MET A 191 -3.74 10.00 15.37
C MET A 191 -4.60 10.41 16.55
N LYS A 192 -5.01 9.46 17.40
CA LYS A 192 -5.85 9.70 18.59
C LYS A 192 -5.32 10.82 19.49
N LYS A 193 -3.99 11.02 19.55
CA LYS A 193 -3.35 12.06 20.37
C LYS A 193 -3.30 13.44 19.68
N ARG A 194 -3.41 13.49 18.35
CA ARG A 194 -3.15 14.68 17.53
C ARG A 194 -4.41 15.25 16.87
N VAL A 195 -5.38 14.40 16.56
CA VAL A 195 -6.62 14.78 15.88
C VAL A 195 -7.71 15.08 16.90
N LYS A 196 -8.36 16.24 16.75
CA LYS A 196 -9.43 16.69 17.66
C LYS A 196 -10.66 15.78 17.59
N CYS A 197 -11.30 15.52 18.73
CA CYS A 197 -12.61 14.87 18.82
C CYS A 197 -13.73 15.92 18.89
N MET A 198 -14.97 15.50 19.15
CA MET A 198 -16.08 16.41 19.44
C MET A 198 -15.74 17.30 20.65
N PRO A 199 -16.21 18.56 20.70
CA PRO A 199 -16.03 19.48 21.82
C PRO A 199 -16.34 18.88 23.21
N SER A 200 -17.34 18.00 23.30
CA SER A 200 -17.73 17.28 24.53
C SER A 200 -16.65 16.33 25.07
N ARG A 201 -15.59 16.07 24.29
CA ARG A 201 -14.46 15.19 24.63
C ARG A 201 -13.15 15.95 24.79
N MET A 202 -13.22 17.27 24.92
CA MET A 202 -12.06 18.12 25.18
C MET A 202 -11.60 17.95 26.63
N THR A 203 -10.30 17.81 26.83
CA THR A 203 -9.64 17.62 28.13
C THR A 203 -8.44 18.54 28.25
N ILE A 204 -7.92 18.76 29.47
CA ILE A 204 -6.72 19.56 29.70
C ILE A 204 -5.63 18.61 30.21
N ASP A 205 -4.44 18.68 29.60
CA ASP A 205 -3.29 17.90 30.07
C ASP A 205 -2.60 18.54 31.28
N LYS A 206 -1.60 17.85 31.85
CA LYS A 206 -0.83 18.35 33.00
C LYS A 206 -0.04 19.64 32.73
N HIS A 207 0.10 20.05 31.47
CA HIS A 207 0.78 21.26 31.04
C HIS A 207 -0.19 22.40 30.72
N GLY A 208 -1.50 22.19 30.87
CA GLY A 208 -2.52 23.18 30.55
C GLY A 208 -2.92 23.21 29.07
N ASN A 209 -2.44 22.27 28.24
CA ASN A 209 -2.81 22.20 26.83
C ASN A 209 -4.16 21.49 26.65
N LEU A 210 -4.95 21.98 25.69
CA LEU A 210 -6.18 21.32 25.25
C LEU A 210 -5.86 20.04 24.48
N THR A 211 -6.43 18.95 24.95
CA THR A 211 -6.32 17.60 24.37
C THR A 211 -7.71 17.03 24.11
N TYR A 212 -7.79 15.89 23.44
CA TYR A 212 -9.06 15.25 23.09
C TYR A 212 -9.02 13.76 23.42
N SER A 213 -10.13 13.25 23.94
CA SER A 213 -10.26 11.84 24.33
C SER A 213 -11.21 11.09 23.41
N HIS A 214 -10.64 10.29 22.50
CA HIS A 214 -11.39 9.34 21.67
C HIS A 214 -11.66 8.03 22.40
N LEU A 215 -12.86 7.48 22.22
CA LEU A 215 -13.27 6.19 22.77
C LEU A 215 -13.43 5.19 21.63
N ARG A 216 -12.82 4.00 21.76
CA ARG A 216 -12.92 2.94 20.75
C ARG A 216 -14.34 2.43 20.68
N ASP A 217 -14.87 2.30 19.47
CA ASP A 217 -16.13 1.62 19.21
C ASP A 217 -15.87 0.11 19.22
N THR A 218 -16.46 -0.60 20.19
CA THR A 218 -16.30 -2.06 20.34
C THR A 218 -17.09 -2.84 19.29
N SER A 219 -18.04 -2.20 18.60
CA SER A 219 -18.82 -2.82 17.52
C SER A 219 -18.16 -2.70 16.14
N PHE A 220 -17.04 -1.98 16.05
CA PHE A 220 -16.36 -1.74 14.78
C PHE A 220 -15.46 -2.93 14.40
N ASP A 221 -15.79 -3.57 13.27
CA ASP A 221 -14.93 -4.56 12.62
C ASP A 221 -14.23 -3.95 11.40
N VAL A 222 -12.90 -4.14 11.33
CA VAL A 222 -12.08 -3.61 10.23
C VAL A 222 -12.32 -4.37 8.93
N ASN A 223 -12.53 -5.69 8.99
CA ASN A 223 -12.73 -6.50 7.79
C ASN A 223 -14.07 -6.17 7.14
N GLU A 224 -15.14 -6.04 7.92
CA GLU A 224 -16.45 -5.57 7.44
C GLU A 224 -16.32 -4.20 6.77
N TYR A 225 -15.60 -3.27 7.40
CA TYR A 225 -15.33 -1.95 6.82
C TYR A 225 -14.57 -2.03 5.48
N LEU A 226 -13.56 -2.90 5.36
CA LEU A 226 -12.81 -3.07 4.11
C LEU A 226 -13.69 -3.69 3.01
N ILE A 227 -14.56 -4.63 3.35
CA ILE A 227 -15.53 -5.23 2.42
C ILE A 227 -16.54 -4.19 1.95
N ASP A 228 -17.06 -3.36 2.85
CA ASP A 228 -17.99 -2.27 2.53
C ASP A 228 -17.32 -1.23 1.63
N LEU A 229 -16.08 -0.83 1.94
CA LEU A 229 -15.30 0.06 1.09
C LEU A 229 -15.09 -0.54 -0.30
N LYS A 230 -14.76 -1.84 -0.39
CA LYS A 230 -14.57 -2.54 -1.65
C LYS A 230 -15.87 -2.58 -2.47
N SER A 231 -17.01 -2.75 -1.82
CA SER A 231 -18.33 -2.69 -2.48
C SER A 231 -18.62 -1.29 -3.06
N GLN A 232 -18.24 -0.23 -2.33
CA GLN A 232 -18.43 1.17 -2.75
C GLN A 232 -17.46 1.58 -3.87
N LEU A 233 -16.16 1.31 -3.69
CA LEU A 233 -15.08 1.81 -4.56
C LEU A 233 -14.70 0.85 -5.70
N LYS A 234 -15.25 -0.37 -5.71
CA LYS A 234 -15.09 -1.41 -6.76
C LYS A 234 -13.69 -2.01 -6.90
N THR A 235 -12.60 -1.25 -6.80
CA THR A 235 -11.23 -1.77 -7.00
C THR A 235 -10.44 -1.83 -5.68
N TRP A 236 -9.50 -2.78 -5.56
CA TRP A 236 -8.64 -2.84 -4.36
C TRP A 236 -7.66 -1.68 -4.30
N LYS A 237 -7.30 -1.12 -5.46
CA LYS A 237 -6.53 0.11 -5.59
C LYS A 237 -7.20 1.28 -4.85
N ASP A 238 -8.48 1.49 -5.12
CA ASP A 238 -9.18 2.64 -4.57
C ASP A 238 -9.42 2.47 -3.06
N VAL A 239 -9.67 1.23 -2.62
CA VAL A 239 -9.71 0.88 -1.19
C VAL A 239 -8.39 1.17 -0.51
N TYR A 240 -7.26 0.78 -1.12
CA TYR A 240 -5.92 1.10 -0.61
C TYR A 240 -5.75 2.59 -0.43
N TRP A 241 -6.04 3.41 -1.45
CA TRP A 241 -5.90 4.86 -1.36
C TRP A 241 -6.81 5.48 -0.29
N ARG A 242 -8.06 5.00 -0.15
CA ARG A 242 -8.96 5.47 0.91
C ARG A 242 -8.42 5.16 2.31
N VAL A 243 -7.90 3.95 2.53
CA VAL A 243 -7.31 3.56 3.82
C VAL A 243 -6.00 4.33 4.07
N TRP A 244 -5.16 4.45 3.05
CA TRP A 244 -3.92 5.23 3.09
C TRP A 244 -4.19 6.69 3.47
N GLY A 245 -5.21 7.33 2.88
CA GLY A 245 -5.60 8.69 3.26
C GLY A 245 -6.20 8.80 4.66
N THR A 246 -6.75 7.71 5.19
CA THR A 246 -7.33 7.66 6.54
C THR A 246 -6.23 7.62 7.60
N ILE A 247 -5.14 6.89 7.34
CA ILE A 247 -4.05 6.68 8.31
C ILE A 247 -2.98 7.76 8.27
N ASN A 248 -2.87 8.50 7.16
CA ASN A 248 -1.94 9.60 7.02
C ASN A 248 -2.56 10.92 7.48
N THR A 249 -1.73 11.78 8.07
CA THR A 249 -2.15 13.10 8.56
C THR A 249 -1.13 14.16 8.17
N LEU A 250 -1.59 15.36 7.89
CA LEU A 250 -0.73 16.52 7.63
C LEU A 250 -1.13 17.71 8.50
N PRO A 251 -0.19 18.60 8.87
CA PRO A 251 -0.49 19.84 9.54
C PRO A 251 -0.99 20.90 8.54
N CYS A 252 -1.98 21.69 8.96
CA CYS A 252 -2.50 22.81 8.18
C CYS A 252 -1.97 24.15 8.70
N SER A 253 -1.39 24.98 7.85
CA SER A 253 -0.91 26.33 8.20
C SER A 253 -2.05 27.34 8.41
N ARG A 254 -3.23 27.10 7.85
CA ARG A 254 -4.39 28.01 7.96
C ARG A 254 -5.12 27.87 9.29
N CYS A 255 -5.47 26.63 9.67
CA CYS A 255 -6.22 26.38 10.89
C CYS A 255 -5.34 25.89 12.05
N SER A 256 -4.04 25.69 11.81
CA SER A 256 -3.08 25.18 12.80
C SER A 256 -3.45 23.81 13.38
N GLU A 257 -4.29 23.04 12.68
CA GLU A 257 -4.72 21.71 13.08
C GLU A 257 -4.03 20.62 12.24
N ILE A 258 -3.83 19.46 12.87
CA ILE A 258 -3.44 18.23 12.17
C ILE A 258 -4.71 17.53 11.73
N PHE A 259 -4.81 17.22 10.43
CA PHE A 259 -6.00 16.62 9.83
C PHE A 259 -5.65 15.30 9.13
N PRO A 260 -6.54 14.27 9.18
CA PRO A 260 -6.45 13.11 8.29
C PRO A 260 -6.63 13.49 6.83
N LEU A 261 -5.91 12.87 5.90
CA LEU A 261 -5.97 13.28 4.49
C LEU A 261 -7.35 13.11 3.86
N VAL A 262 -8.15 12.15 4.33
CA VAL A 262 -9.57 12.02 3.92
C VAL A 262 -10.39 13.28 4.19
N GLU A 263 -9.99 14.11 5.17
CA GLU A 263 -10.63 15.37 5.55
C GLU A 263 -9.98 16.59 4.87
N PHE A 264 -9.20 16.42 3.78
CA PHE A 264 -8.47 17.53 3.15
C PHE A 264 -9.34 18.74 2.78
N GLY A 265 -10.59 18.51 2.35
CA GLY A 265 -11.54 19.58 2.02
C GLY A 265 -12.29 20.18 3.21
N HIS A 266 -11.96 19.82 4.45
CA HIS A 266 -12.77 20.13 5.64
C HIS A 266 -12.22 21.30 6.47
N CYS A 267 -11.30 22.10 5.91
CA CYS A 267 -10.72 23.24 6.62
C CYS A 267 -11.79 24.33 6.80
N LYS A 268 -12.35 24.42 8.01
CA LYS A 268 -13.39 25.39 8.35
C LYS A 268 -12.81 26.79 8.37
N TYR A 269 -13.58 27.75 7.84
CA TYR A 269 -13.25 29.17 7.88
C TYR A 269 -14.51 30.04 7.79
N HIS A 270 -14.40 31.29 8.27
CA HIS A 270 -15.39 32.34 8.00
C HIS A 270 -14.89 33.21 6.84
N PRO A 271 -15.72 33.48 5.81
CA PRO A 271 -15.36 34.40 4.73
C PRO A 271 -15.15 35.85 5.17
N GLU A 272 -15.81 36.24 6.25
CA GLU A 272 -15.79 37.62 6.78
C GLU A 272 -15.29 37.62 8.22
N ALA A 273 -14.53 38.65 8.58
CA ALA A 273 -14.03 38.86 9.93
C ALA A 273 -15.18 39.17 10.91
N PRO A 274 -15.05 38.81 12.20
CA PRO A 274 -16.09 39.07 13.18
C PRO A 274 -16.22 40.56 13.48
N ARG A 275 -17.45 41.04 13.64
CA ARG A 275 -17.75 42.40 14.05
C ARG A 275 -18.09 42.42 15.54
N TYR A 276 -17.47 43.34 16.27
CA TYR A 276 -17.72 43.55 17.69
C TYR A 276 -18.41 44.89 17.85
N ASP A 277 -19.54 44.91 18.54
CA ASP A 277 -20.21 46.15 18.89
C ASP A 277 -19.46 46.83 20.04
N ASN A 278 -18.70 47.87 19.70
CA ASN A 278 -17.98 48.69 20.66
C ASN A 278 -18.85 49.91 20.97
N SER A 279 -19.94 49.72 21.69
CA SER A 279 -20.64 50.83 22.36
C SER A 279 -19.62 51.59 23.23
N ILE A 280 -19.48 52.89 22.98
CA ILE A 280 -18.39 53.75 23.50
C ILE A 280 -18.53 54.02 25.01
N LEU A 281 -19.67 53.65 25.62
CA LEU A 281 -20.03 54.10 26.98
C LEU A 281 -19.92 53.02 28.05
N GLU A 282 -19.82 51.73 27.69
CA GLU A 282 -19.66 50.63 28.63
C GLU A 282 -18.72 49.60 27.99
N GLY A 283 -17.63 49.23 28.68
CA GLY A 283 -16.50 48.43 28.19
C GLY A 283 -16.85 47.47 27.04
N GLY A 284 -16.23 47.68 25.88
CA GLY A 284 -16.65 47.11 24.59
C GLY A 284 -17.03 45.62 24.63
N SER A 285 -18.04 45.25 23.83
CA SER A 285 -18.63 43.91 23.88
C SER A 285 -17.59 42.80 23.69
N CYS A 286 -17.51 41.90 24.66
CA CYS A 286 -16.70 40.68 24.60
C CYS A 286 -17.26 39.66 23.58
N ILE A 287 -18.48 39.88 23.10
CA ILE A 287 -19.17 39.03 22.13
C ILE A 287 -19.31 39.80 20.82
N GLY A 288 -18.78 39.24 19.75
CA GLY A 288 -18.97 39.69 18.38
C GLY A 288 -19.82 38.69 17.59
N ASN A 289 -20.13 39.03 16.35
CA ASN A 289 -20.80 38.13 15.42
C ASN A 289 -20.06 38.06 14.08
N TYR A 290 -20.13 36.91 13.42
CA TYR A 290 -19.63 36.77 12.05
C TYR A 290 -20.71 37.20 11.06
N PRO A 291 -20.50 38.25 10.23
CA PRO A 291 -21.52 38.72 9.29
C PRO A 291 -21.96 37.66 8.28
N CYS A 292 -21.05 36.75 7.92
CA CYS A 292 -21.30 35.70 6.94
C CYS A 292 -22.32 34.63 7.36
N CYS A 293 -22.60 34.47 8.67
CA CYS A 293 -23.47 33.41 9.20
C CYS A 293 -24.19 33.77 10.50
N HIS A 294 -23.97 34.98 11.02
CA HIS A 294 -24.48 35.50 12.28
C HIS A 294 -24.12 34.68 13.54
N GLN A 295 -23.14 33.79 13.43
CA GLN A 295 -22.65 33.04 14.58
C GLN A 295 -21.92 33.96 15.56
N ASN A 296 -22.25 33.84 16.85
CA ASN A 296 -21.58 34.57 17.91
C ASN A 296 -20.16 34.05 18.11
N THR A 297 -19.24 34.98 18.37
CA THR A 297 -17.84 34.67 18.67
C THR A 297 -17.36 35.50 19.85
N LEU A 298 -16.43 34.94 20.61
CA LEU A 298 -15.81 35.65 21.73
C LEU A 298 -14.56 36.36 21.23
N ARG A 299 -14.35 37.57 21.71
CA ARG A 299 -13.13 38.34 21.41
C ARG A 299 -11.88 37.59 21.87
N PHE A 300 -12.00 36.80 22.94
CA PHE A 300 -11.01 35.84 23.41
C PHE A 300 -11.70 34.48 23.62
N ASP A 301 -11.42 33.51 22.75
CA ASP A 301 -11.89 32.13 22.91
C ASP A 301 -10.73 31.24 23.38
N PRO A 302 -10.65 30.90 24.68
CA PRO A 302 -9.58 30.06 25.22
C PRO A 302 -9.63 28.63 24.66
N THR A 303 -10.75 28.21 24.05
CA THR A 303 -10.91 26.87 23.49
C THR A 303 -10.25 26.71 22.12
N GLN A 304 -9.90 27.83 21.45
CA GLN A 304 -9.32 27.87 20.10
C GLN A 304 -10.05 26.94 19.09
N GLN A 305 -11.37 26.82 19.24
CA GLN A 305 -12.17 25.98 18.37
C GLN A 305 -12.39 26.64 17.02
N ASN A 306 -12.11 25.91 15.95
CA ASN A 306 -12.40 26.37 14.60
C ASN A 306 -13.91 26.21 14.29
N LYS A 307 -14.66 27.30 14.48
CA LYS A 307 -16.13 27.39 14.31
C LYS A 307 -16.56 27.85 12.91
N GLY A 308 -15.66 27.82 11.92
CA GLY A 308 -15.94 28.31 10.56
C GLY A 308 -17.24 27.79 9.94
N CYS A 309 -17.98 28.68 9.27
CA CYS A 309 -19.28 28.37 8.66
C CYS A 309 -19.20 27.75 7.26
N ARG A 310 -18.04 27.89 6.59
CA ARG A 310 -17.72 27.29 5.29
C ARG A 310 -16.48 26.41 5.42
N VAL A 311 -16.28 25.52 4.46
CA VAL A 311 -15.10 24.64 4.36
C VAL A 311 -14.36 24.88 3.06
N LYS A 312 -13.04 24.66 3.10
CA LYS A 312 -12.13 24.72 1.96
C LYS A 312 -11.03 23.68 2.15
N ASP A 313 -10.20 23.52 1.14
CA ASP A 313 -9.01 22.68 1.23
C ASP A 313 -8.04 23.23 2.29
N HIS A 314 -7.48 22.33 3.10
CA HIS A 314 -6.40 22.62 4.04
C HIS A 314 -5.16 23.11 3.27
N ILE A 315 -4.37 23.99 3.90
CA ILE A 315 -3.07 24.42 3.35
C ILE A 315 -1.98 23.66 4.09
N VAL A 316 -1.31 22.73 3.42
CA VAL A 316 -0.23 21.94 4.03
C VAL A 316 1.02 22.80 4.18
N TYR A 317 1.74 22.62 5.29
CA TYR A 317 3.04 23.25 5.49
C TYR A 317 4.07 22.59 4.57
N ILE A 318 4.40 23.26 3.46
CA ILE A 318 5.31 22.81 2.42
C ILE A 318 6.48 23.78 2.33
N ASN A 319 7.66 23.26 2.00
CA ASN A 319 8.89 24.03 1.94
C ASN A 319 8.90 24.95 0.71
N GLU A 320 8.34 26.16 0.81
CA GLU A 320 8.55 27.20 -0.18
C GLU A 320 9.85 27.97 0.15
N ASN A 321 10.91 27.64 -0.57
CA ASN A 321 12.20 28.36 -0.58
C ASN A 321 12.99 28.41 0.75
N THR A 322 13.76 27.36 1.02
CA THR A 322 15.00 27.52 1.80
C THR A 322 16.18 27.01 1.01
N SER A 323 16.97 27.94 0.48
CA SER A 323 18.39 27.81 0.11
C SER A 323 19.25 27.53 1.36
N SER A 324 18.88 26.49 2.12
CA SER A 324 19.61 26.01 3.29
C SER A 324 20.08 24.58 3.03
N SER A 325 21.35 24.34 3.32
CA SER A 325 22.20 23.25 2.84
C SER A 325 21.96 21.89 3.51
N SER A 326 20.75 21.62 3.99
CA SER A 326 20.34 20.31 4.50
C SER A 326 18.81 20.16 4.43
N PRO A 327 18.25 19.27 3.59
CA PRO A 327 16.82 19.05 3.56
C PRO A 327 16.34 18.40 4.87
N ASP A 328 15.31 18.97 5.50
CA ASP A 328 14.59 18.31 6.58
C ASP A 328 13.80 17.13 6.00
N VAL A 329 14.22 15.91 6.36
CA VAL A 329 13.63 14.64 5.90
C VAL A 329 12.11 14.60 6.14
N THR A 330 11.65 15.23 7.22
CA THR A 330 10.23 15.27 7.59
C THR A 330 9.41 16.07 6.59
N LEU A 331 9.94 17.21 6.12
CA LEU A 331 9.28 18.06 5.15
C LEU A 331 9.23 17.43 3.76
N GLN A 332 10.27 16.69 3.37
CA GLN A 332 10.28 15.93 2.11
C GLN A 332 9.22 14.82 2.10
N GLN A 333 9.05 14.12 3.23
CA GLN A 333 8.01 13.11 3.36
C GLN A 333 6.60 13.72 3.34
N HIS A 334 6.40 14.87 4.01
CA HIS A 334 5.13 15.60 3.93
C HIS A 334 4.81 16.04 2.49
N GLN A 335 5.81 16.47 1.73
CA GLN A 335 5.64 16.83 0.32
C GLN A 335 5.18 15.62 -0.51
N LYS A 336 5.87 14.48 -0.42
CA LYS A 336 5.51 13.26 -1.16
C LYS A 336 4.06 12.84 -0.86
N VAL A 337 3.70 12.78 0.41
CA VAL A 337 2.33 12.45 0.86
C VAL A 337 1.31 13.47 0.34
N TYR A 338 1.66 14.74 0.24
CA TYR A 338 0.78 15.75 -0.31
C TYR A 338 0.60 15.60 -1.83
N ASP A 339 1.66 15.28 -2.57
CA ASP A 339 1.59 15.03 -4.01
C ASP A 339 0.72 13.79 -4.31
N ASP A 340 0.87 12.71 -3.53
CA ASP A 340 0.04 11.51 -3.63
C ASP A 340 -1.44 11.80 -3.34
N LEU A 341 -1.71 12.68 -2.36
CA LEU A 341 -3.06 13.14 -2.04
C LEU A 341 -3.67 13.92 -3.22
N LEU A 342 -2.92 14.81 -3.86
CA LEU A 342 -3.42 15.58 -5.00
C LEU A 342 -3.70 14.67 -6.20
N ALA A 343 -2.83 13.70 -6.47
CA ALA A 343 -3.02 12.74 -7.56
C ALA A 343 -4.28 11.87 -7.39
N HIS A 344 -4.64 11.54 -6.15
CA HIS A 344 -5.77 10.64 -5.83
C HIS A 344 -6.90 11.32 -5.06
N ARG A 345 -7.04 12.66 -5.19
CA ARG A 345 -7.96 13.48 -4.39
C ARG A 345 -9.39 12.97 -4.40
N GLU A 346 -9.90 12.58 -5.56
CA GLU A 346 -11.30 12.13 -5.73
C GLU A 346 -11.59 10.81 -5.00
N ILE A 347 -10.58 9.94 -4.89
CA ILE A 347 -10.69 8.65 -4.21
C ILE A 347 -10.49 8.82 -2.71
N ILE A 348 -9.49 9.62 -2.30
CA ILE A 348 -9.11 9.79 -0.91
C ILE A 348 -10.13 10.65 -0.15
N CYS A 349 -10.48 11.82 -0.68
CA CYS A 349 -11.25 12.82 0.06
C CYS A 349 -12.71 12.39 0.22
N VAL A 350 -13.23 12.54 1.43
CA VAL A 350 -14.67 12.32 1.69
C VAL A 350 -15.42 13.65 1.66
N PRO A 351 -16.69 13.67 1.19
CA PRO A 351 -17.50 14.87 1.25
C PRO A 351 -17.65 15.37 2.69
N TYR A 352 -17.59 16.68 2.87
CA TYR A 352 -17.82 17.28 4.18
C TYR A 352 -19.28 17.10 4.59
N GLN A 353 -19.51 16.40 5.70
CA GLN A 353 -20.81 16.32 6.36
C GLN A 353 -20.72 17.12 7.66
N ARG A 354 -21.65 18.07 7.85
CA ARG A 354 -21.74 18.74 9.15
C ARG A 354 -22.09 17.69 10.21
N PRO A 355 -21.31 17.57 11.29
CA PRO A 355 -21.69 16.72 12.41
C PRO A 355 -23.07 17.17 12.88
N THR A 356 -24.05 16.27 12.85
CA THR A 356 -25.32 16.48 13.55
C THR A 356 -25.00 16.49 15.05
N GLU A 357 -25.39 17.58 15.72
CA GLU A 357 -25.10 17.82 17.15
C GLU A 357 -25.57 16.70 18.08
#